data_AF-A0A3M2EC10-F1
#
_entry.id   AF-A0A3M2EC10-F1
#
_cell.length_a   1.000
_cell.length_b   1.000
_cell.length_c   1.000
_cell.angle_alpha   90.00
_cell.angle_beta   90.00
_cell.angle_gamma   90.00
#
_symmetry.space_group_name_H-M   'P 1'
#
loop_
_entity.id
_entity.type
_entity.pdbx_description
1 polymer ?
#
loop_
_entity_poly.entity_id
_entity_poly.type
_entity_poly.pdbx_seq_one_letter_code
_entity_poly.pdbx_strand_id
1 'polypeptide(L)'
;RRTAAPGPATGPAPAPAREPRRRRRAGIALLAAAVVVAILGGAGWYLGLGPGRPLLFGPDYPHADPYRMEILMAGPGRMRVTGHAPSPEDAATVMSALSALNGGVIPEGAITAATGMPGPGWQSAVLAIARAASVLPVWWVVVNGTDVELAGEAPDEATRDSVMAAAQAAAQAAGMTLKGAIEVPRPPLLVDDLAREVNVFATCGPLTVSGGDGRTIPDGAAVTISGRIARENEKSLIAEAVRPLVGERALRLELELLSLPVCRLLGLLPASPDPALSFRFLDGDRGSPVAGDVFHAGQNPVIDLVVPADRSGYLHAFYADFEGKVFHLVPHNARQLNVLSQIGTVEGDTRRVRLTWPESEASLEQLGFRVAEPFGTGLVVAVLSERPLFPLLRPRAESVDAFLEAFPAALRGAGAAIGWRFLVTAP
;
A
#
# COMPACT_ATOMS: atom_id res chain seq x y z
N ARG A 1 36.50 -48.10 75.71
CA ARG A 1 36.96 -46.69 75.78
C ARG A 1 38.47 -46.68 76.00
N ARG A 2 39.20 -46.06 75.05
CA ARG A 2 40.45 -45.28 75.20
C ARG A 2 41.70 -45.87 75.90
N THR A 3 42.81 -45.85 75.11
CA THR A 3 44.18 -45.34 75.41
C THR A 3 45.04 -46.06 76.47
N ALA A 4 46.37 -46.16 76.39
CA ALA A 4 47.42 -45.82 75.42
C ALA A 4 48.79 -46.30 75.96
N ALA A 5 49.81 -46.26 75.08
CA ALA A 5 51.27 -46.11 75.32
C ALA A 5 52.11 -47.36 75.73
N PRO A 6 53.46 -47.35 75.61
CA PRO A 6 54.38 -46.80 74.58
C PRO A 6 55.50 -47.83 74.14
N GLY A 7 56.41 -47.45 73.20
CA GLY A 7 57.58 -48.27 72.73
C GLY A 7 58.81 -48.24 73.67
N PRO A 8 60.09 -48.44 73.24
CA PRO A 8 60.66 -48.96 71.97
C PRO A 8 61.90 -49.94 72.10
N ALA A 9 62.50 -50.30 70.95
CA ALA A 9 63.93 -50.61 70.63
C ALA A 9 64.61 -51.95 71.02
N THR A 10 65.16 -52.67 70.01
CA THR A 10 66.60 -52.96 69.72
C THR A 10 66.78 -54.13 68.71
N GLY A 11 67.76 -54.06 67.80
CA GLY A 11 68.20 -55.15 66.89
C GLY A 11 69.02 -56.26 67.61
N PRO A 12 69.75 -57.21 66.95
CA PRO A 12 70.40 -57.14 65.63
C PRO A 12 70.35 -58.46 64.75
N ALA A 13 71.14 -58.45 63.66
CA ALA A 13 71.41 -59.40 62.53
C ALA A 13 71.90 -60.85 62.91
N PRO A 14 72.35 -61.79 62.01
CA PRO A 14 72.62 -61.75 60.53
C PRO A 14 72.33 -63.02 59.64
N ALA A 15 72.37 -62.84 58.29
CA ALA A 15 72.86 -63.65 57.12
C ALA A 15 72.75 -65.21 57.03
N PRO A 16 73.07 -65.91 55.88
CA PRO A 16 73.26 -65.60 54.44
C PRO A 16 72.42 -66.58 53.52
N ALA A 17 72.43 -66.61 52.17
CA ALA A 17 73.49 -67.09 51.26
C ALA A 17 73.12 -66.87 49.77
N ARG A 18 74.17 -66.69 48.94
CA ARG A 18 74.16 -66.53 47.48
C ARG A 18 74.68 -67.80 46.81
N GLU A 19 74.13 -68.10 45.63
CA GLU A 19 74.66 -69.10 44.68
C GLU A 19 74.99 -68.49 43.29
N PRO A 20 75.77 -69.19 42.43
CA PRO A 20 76.77 -68.55 41.57
C PRO A 20 76.34 -68.30 40.11
N ARG A 21 77.09 -67.39 39.49
CA ARG A 21 77.06 -67.00 38.07
C ARG A 21 77.53 -68.12 37.13
N ARG A 22 76.82 -68.29 35.99
CA ARG A 22 77.36 -68.86 34.74
C ARG A 22 77.20 -67.86 33.58
N ARG A 23 78.23 -67.74 32.74
CA ARG A 23 78.46 -66.67 31.74
C ARG A 23 78.08 -67.10 30.31
N ARG A 24 77.58 -66.11 29.54
CA ARG A 24 77.68 -65.87 28.07
C ARG A 24 76.95 -66.79 27.08
N ARG A 25 75.91 -66.24 26.43
CA ARG A 25 75.80 -65.92 24.97
C ARG A 25 74.39 -65.38 24.68
N ALA A 26 74.17 -64.08 24.89
CA ALA A 26 72.88 -63.42 24.63
C ALA A 26 73.13 -62.00 24.07
N GLY A 27 73.45 -61.92 22.78
CA GLY A 27 73.74 -60.65 22.10
C GLY A 27 73.02 -60.45 20.77
N ILE A 28 72.25 -61.43 20.28
CA ILE A 28 71.57 -61.36 18.97
C ILE A 28 70.05 -61.55 19.11
N ALA A 29 69.56 -62.32 20.08
CA ALA A 29 68.12 -62.53 20.30
C ALA A 29 67.39 -61.29 20.89
N LEU A 30 68.08 -60.44 21.65
CA LEU A 30 67.49 -59.24 22.27
C LEU A 30 67.34 -58.08 21.28
N LEU A 31 68.18 -58.05 20.23
CA LEU A 31 68.09 -57.07 19.14
C LEU A 31 66.96 -57.41 18.17
N ALA A 32 66.72 -58.70 17.89
CA ALA A 32 65.59 -59.12 17.05
C ALA A 32 64.23 -58.87 17.71
N ALA A 33 64.10 -59.12 19.03
CA ALA A 33 62.86 -58.85 19.76
C ALA A 33 62.57 -57.34 19.92
N ALA A 34 63.61 -56.52 20.15
CA ALA A 34 63.46 -55.07 20.22
C ALA A 34 63.08 -54.44 18.86
N VAL A 35 63.58 -54.98 17.75
CA VAL A 35 63.22 -54.53 16.39
C VAL A 35 61.77 -54.88 16.05
N VAL A 36 61.28 -56.07 16.42
CA VAL A 36 59.87 -56.44 16.19
C VAL A 36 58.90 -55.60 17.02
N VAL A 37 59.23 -55.29 18.29
CA VAL A 37 58.42 -54.39 19.12
C VAL A 37 58.49 -52.93 18.62
N ALA A 38 59.63 -52.48 18.10
CA ALA A 38 59.76 -51.16 17.48
C ALA A 38 59.00 -51.05 16.14
N ILE A 39 58.95 -52.13 15.35
CA ILE A 39 58.19 -52.16 14.08
C ILE A 39 56.68 -52.27 14.34
N LEU A 40 56.24 -53.12 15.28
CA LEU A 40 54.82 -53.24 15.63
C LEU A 40 54.30 -52.03 16.42
N GLY A 41 55.12 -51.48 17.34
CA GLY A 41 54.82 -50.25 18.08
C GLY A 41 54.88 -49.01 17.18
N GLY A 42 55.81 -48.97 16.23
CA GLY A 42 55.93 -47.90 15.23
C GLY A 42 54.75 -47.89 14.26
N ALA A 43 54.32 -49.06 13.78
CA ALA A 43 53.11 -49.19 12.96
C ALA A 43 51.86 -48.80 13.75
N GLY A 44 51.69 -49.29 14.99
CA GLY A 44 50.54 -48.96 15.83
C GLY A 44 50.47 -47.49 16.23
N TRP A 45 51.60 -46.84 16.51
CA TRP A 45 51.63 -45.40 16.76
C TRP A 45 51.38 -44.60 15.47
N TYR A 46 52.05 -44.93 14.36
CA TYR A 46 51.87 -44.25 13.07
C TYR A 46 50.41 -44.34 12.56
N LEU A 47 49.77 -45.50 12.72
CA LEU A 47 48.41 -45.79 12.25
C LEU A 47 47.31 -45.43 13.26
N GLY A 48 47.59 -45.42 14.56
CA GLY A 48 46.59 -45.13 15.61
C GLY A 48 46.63 -43.70 16.17
N LEU A 49 47.81 -43.09 16.31
CA LEU A 49 48.01 -41.78 16.95
C LEU A 49 48.91 -40.81 16.15
N GLY A 50 49.51 -41.28 15.06
CA GLY A 50 50.46 -40.56 14.23
C GLY A 50 49.88 -40.15 12.87
N PRO A 51 50.72 -39.71 11.93
CA PRO A 51 50.29 -39.13 10.65
C PRO A 51 49.60 -40.13 9.69
N GLY A 52 49.62 -41.43 9.98
CA GLY A 52 48.89 -42.46 9.25
C GLY A 52 47.47 -42.73 9.78
N ARG A 53 47.02 -42.08 10.86
CA ARG A 53 45.65 -42.18 11.38
C ARG A 53 44.54 -41.88 10.35
N PRO A 54 44.70 -40.95 9.39
CA PRO A 54 43.72 -40.72 8.34
C PRO A 54 43.52 -41.92 7.40
N LEU A 55 44.50 -42.83 7.28
CA LEU A 55 44.39 -44.05 6.47
C LEU A 55 43.49 -45.11 7.10
N LEU A 56 43.20 -45.01 8.42
CA LEU A 56 42.34 -45.95 9.15
C LEU A 56 41.00 -45.33 9.58
N PHE A 57 40.95 -44.02 9.83
CA PHE A 57 39.78 -43.34 10.42
C PHE A 57 39.25 -42.18 9.58
N GLY A 58 39.87 -41.88 8.44
CA GLY A 58 39.51 -40.74 7.59
C GLY A 58 40.07 -39.39 8.10
N PRO A 59 39.97 -38.33 7.30
CA PRO A 59 40.36 -36.97 7.70
C PRO A 59 39.45 -36.42 8.82
N ASP A 60 40.05 -35.75 9.81
CA ASP A 60 39.32 -35.02 10.86
C ASP A 60 38.84 -33.67 10.31
N TYR A 61 37.53 -33.41 10.33
CA TYR A 61 36.92 -32.14 9.92
C TYR A 61 36.53 -31.28 11.14
N PRO A 62 36.62 -29.94 11.05
CA PRO A 62 36.20 -29.06 12.14
C PRO A 62 34.73 -29.28 12.49
N HIS A 63 34.39 -29.19 13.78
CA HIS A 63 33.00 -29.25 14.24
C HIS A 63 32.31 -27.90 14.05
N ALA A 64 31.18 -27.89 13.35
CA ALA A 64 30.35 -26.70 13.17
C ALA A 64 29.13 -26.75 14.10
N ASP A 65 28.97 -25.70 14.92
CA ASP A 65 27.79 -25.49 15.77
C ASP A 65 27.44 -23.99 15.80
N PRO A 66 26.33 -23.54 15.17
CA PRO A 66 25.35 -24.36 14.45
C PRO A 66 25.86 -24.82 13.08
N TYR A 67 25.38 -25.99 12.65
CA TYR A 67 25.59 -26.48 11.29
C TYR A 67 24.69 -25.71 10.31
N ARG A 68 25.28 -24.98 9.36
CA ARG A 68 24.58 -23.99 8.51
C ARG A 68 24.66 -24.27 7.01
N MET A 69 23.60 -23.93 6.28
CA MET A 69 23.61 -23.71 4.83
C MET A 69 22.84 -22.44 4.48
N GLU A 70 23.35 -21.64 3.56
CA GLU A 70 22.68 -20.50 2.97
C GLU A 70 22.75 -20.60 1.45
N ILE A 71 21.59 -20.49 0.81
CA ILE A 71 21.43 -20.51 -0.65
C ILE A 71 20.66 -19.25 -1.03
N LEU A 72 21.22 -18.42 -1.89
CA LEU A 72 20.62 -17.19 -2.39
C LEU A 72 20.50 -17.26 -3.91
N MET A 73 19.30 -17.07 -4.44
CA MET A 73 19.01 -16.90 -5.86
C MET A 73 18.59 -15.46 -6.11
N ALA A 74 19.49 -14.65 -6.70
CA ALA A 74 19.23 -13.23 -7.01
C ALA A 74 18.74 -13.02 -8.46
N GLY A 75 18.34 -14.09 -9.12
CA GLY A 75 17.93 -14.13 -10.53
C GLY A 75 18.67 -15.20 -11.33
N PRO A 76 18.26 -15.48 -12.58
CA PRO A 76 18.81 -16.58 -13.38
C PRO A 76 20.35 -16.52 -13.49
N GLY A 77 21.02 -17.63 -13.14
CA GLY A 77 22.47 -17.74 -13.19
C GLY A 77 23.21 -17.06 -12.02
N ARG A 78 22.51 -16.36 -11.12
CA ARG A 78 23.07 -15.59 -10.00
C ARG A 78 22.75 -16.27 -8.67
N MET A 79 23.16 -17.53 -8.55
CA MET A 79 23.08 -18.28 -7.30
C MET A 79 24.36 -18.15 -6.50
N ARG A 80 24.23 -17.89 -5.19
CA ARG A 80 25.32 -17.93 -4.21
C ARG A 80 25.02 -18.96 -3.14
N VAL A 81 26.02 -19.73 -2.72
CA VAL A 81 25.90 -20.73 -1.67
C VAL A 81 27.08 -20.71 -0.71
N THR A 82 26.78 -20.79 0.58
CA THR A 82 27.78 -20.93 1.64
C THR A 82 27.27 -21.88 2.70
N GLY A 83 28.12 -22.77 3.21
CA GLY A 83 27.72 -23.64 4.30
C GLY A 83 28.65 -24.81 4.56
N HIS A 84 28.07 -25.84 5.18
CA HIS A 84 28.78 -27.04 5.60
C HIS A 84 28.25 -28.31 4.93
N ALA A 85 29.16 -29.25 4.65
CA ALA A 85 28.85 -30.62 4.23
C ALA A 85 29.64 -31.62 5.08
N PRO A 86 29.16 -32.87 5.27
CA PRO A 86 29.86 -33.87 6.08
C PRO A 86 31.24 -34.25 5.52
N SER A 87 31.39 -34.17 4.19
CA SER A 87 32.62 -34.46 3.47
C SER A 87 32.77 -33.57 2.22
N PRO A 88 33.96 -33.51 1.61
CA PRO A 88 34.18 -32.86 0.31
C PRO A 88 33.37 -33.49 -0.82
N GLU A 89 33.11 -34.80 -0.77
CA GLU A 89 32.29 -35.51 -1.75
C GLU A 89 30.82 -35.09 -1.65
N ASP A 90 30.32 -34.93 -0.42
CA ASP A 90 28.98 -34.40 -0.16
C ASP A 90 28.88 -32.93 -0.56
N ALA A 91 29.93 -32.13 -0.33
CA ALA A 91 30.00 -30.74 -0.78
C ALA A 91 29.89 -30.65 -2.31
N ALA A 92 30.66 -31.47 -3.04
CA ALA A 92 30.60 -31.55 -4.50
C ALA A 92 29.23 -32.01 -5.01
N THR A 93 28.60 -32.96 -4.32
CA THR A 93 27.26 -33.45 -4.64
C THR A 93 26.20 -32.36 -4.48
N VAL A 94 26.23 -31.62 -3.37
CA VAL A 94 25.34 -30.47 -3.15
C VAL A 94 25.59 -29.41 -4.22
N MET A 95 26.86 -29.10 -4.51
CA MET A 95 27.19 -28.11 -5.52
C MET A 95 26.68 -28.47 -6.91
N SER A 96 26.81 -29.74 -7.30
CA SER A 96 26.28 -30.26 -8.57
C SER A 96 24.75 -30.16 -8.63
N ALA A 97 24.06 -30.55 -7.55
CA ALA A 97 22.61 -30.46 -7.46
C ALA A 97 22.12 -29.00 -7.55
N LEU A 98 22.80 -28.06 -6.90
CA LEU A 98 22.47 -26.63 -6.97
C LEU A 98 22.81 -26.02 -8.33
N SER A 99 23.89 -26.46 -8.98
CA SER A 99 24.21 -26.06 -10.36
C SER A 99 23.12 -26.46 -11.34
N ALA A 100 22.49 -27.62 -11.16
CA ALA A 100 21.35 -28.03 -11.99
C ALA A 100 20.13 -27.12 -11.79
N LEU A 101 19.89 -26.63 -10.57
CA LEU A 101 18.85 -25.63 -10.29
C LEU A 101 19.20 -24.23 -10.82
N ASN A 102 20.49 -23.92 -10.98
CA ASN A 102 21.00 -22.64 -11.49
C ASN A 102 21.24 -22.66 -13.01
N GLY A 103 20.48 -23.45 -13.77
CA GLY A 103 20.60 -23.51 -15.23
C GLY A 103 21.95 -24.05 -15.74
N GLY A 104 22.64 -24.86 -14.94
CA GLY A 104 23.96 -25.42 -15.26
C GLY A 104 25.14 -24.52 -14.88
N VAL A 105 24.89 -23.32 -14.32
CA VAL A 105 25.95 -22.42 -13.84
C VAL A 105 26.33 -22.79 -12.40
N ILE A 106 27.62 -22.99 -12.16
CA ILE A 106 28.14 -23.28 -10.82
C ILE A 106 27.86 -22.08 -9.90
N PRO A 107 27.16 -22.28 -8.77
CA PRO A 107 26.89 -21.20 -7.82
C PRO A 107 28.17 -20.59 -7.24
N GLU A 108 28.15 -19.29 -6.97
CA GLU A 108 29.24 -18.58 -6.31
C GLU A 108 29.34 -18.98 -4.83
N GLY A 109 30.55 -19.02 -4.27
CA GLY A 109 30.79 -19.33 -2.85
C GLY A 109 31.42 -20.69 -2.61
N ALA A 110 31.27 -21.23 -1.40
CA ALA A 110 31.92 -22.48 -1.00
C ALA A 110 31.15 -23.23 0.08
N ILE A 111 31.11 -24.54 -0.07
CA ILE A 111 30.65 -25.48 0.96
C ILE A 111 31.89 -26.16 1.53
N THR A 112 32.07 -26.05 2.84
CA THR A 112 33.24 -26.56 3.56
C THR A 112 32.91 -27.86 4.27
N ALA A 113 33.85 -28.82 4.30
CA ALA A 113 33.66 -30.05 5.03
C ALA A 113 33.72 -29.80 6.55
N ALA A 114 32.69 -30.23 7.29
CA ALA A 114 32.58 -30.07 8.74
C ALA A 114 31.79 -31.22 9.38
N THR A 115 32.08 -31.51 10.65
CA THR A 115 31.24 -32.38 11.48
C THR A 115 30.14 -31.56 12.19
N GLY A 116 29.17 -32.22 12.83
CA GLY A 116 28.06 -31.55 13.53
C GLY A 116 26.72 -31.53 12.78
N MET A 117 26.58 -32.29 11.69
CA MET A 117 25.32 -32.40 10.95
C MET A 117 24.19 -32.94 11.86
N PRO A 118 23.03 -32.28 11.97
CA PRO A 118 21.96 -32.66 12.89
C PRO A 118 21.37 -34.07 12.67
N GLY A 119 21.44 -34.59 11.44
CA GLY A 119 20.98 -35.94 11.11
C GLY A 119 21.20 -36.33 9.64
N PRO A 120 21.11 -37.62 9.29
CA PRO A 120 21.45 -38.13 7.95
C PRO A 120 20.55 -37.62 6.81
N GLY A 121 19.35 -37.11 7.11
CA GLY A 121 18.43 -36.53 6.12
C GLY A 121 18.61 -35.02 5.88
N TRP A 122 19.56 -34.38 6.58
CA TRP A 122 19.67 -32.93 6.59
C TRP A 122 19.95 -32.36 5.21
N GLN A 123 21.01 -32.82 4.53
CA GLN A 123 21.38 -32.31 3.20
C GLN A 123 20.29 -32.56 2.15
N SER A 124 19.66 -33.73 2.17
CA SER A 124 18.57 -34.05 1.24
C SER A 124 17.37 -33.13 1.42
N ALA A 125 17.05 -32.75 2.67
CA ALA A 125 15.96 -31.82 2.93
C ALA A 125 16.31 -30.40 2.46
N VAL A 126 17.53 -29.91 2.72
CA VAL A 126 17.97 -28.60 2.21
C VAL A 126 17.87 -28.53 0.69
N LEU A 127 18.33 -29.57 -0.02
CA LEU A 127 18.23 -29.64 -1.47
C LEU A 127 16.78 -29.75 -1.98
N ALA A 128 15.92 -30.47 -1.26
CA ALA A 128 14.51 -30.58 -1.61
C ALA A 128 13.76 -29.24 -1.41
N ILE A 129 14.09 -28.48 -0.36
CA ILE A 129 13.57 -27.13 -0.12
C ILE A 129 14.06 -26.17 -1.22
N ALA A 130 15.35 -26.19 -1.55
CA ALA A 130 15.90 -25.40 -2.66
C ALA A 130 15.25 -25.75 -4.02
N ARG A 131 14.96 -27.03 -4.26
CA ARG A 131 14.24 -27.47 -5.46
C ARG A 131 12.80 -26.95 -5.47
N ALA A 132 12.10 -26.99 -4.35
CA ALA A 132 10.76 -26.41 -4.25
C ALA A 132 10.79 -24.90 -4.57
N ALA A 133 11.76 -24.16 -4.02
CA ALA A 133 11.91 -22.72 -4.25
C ALA A 133 12.36 -22.35 -5.67
N SER A 134 12.91 -23.29 -6.45
CA SER A 134 13.49 -23.01 -7.78
C SER A 134 12.52 -22.46 -8.83
N VAL A 135 11.21 -22.56 -8.59
CA VAL A 135 10.18 -21.93 -9.46
C VAL A 135 10.04 -20.43 -9.21
N LEU A 136 10.55 -19.93 -8.08
CA LEU A 136 10.54 -18.51 -7.75
C LEU A 136 11.69 -17.81 -8.50
N PRO A 137 11.46 -16.62 -9.09
CA PRO A 137 12.51 -15.86 -9.76
C PRO A 137 13.65 -15.43 -8.82
N VAL A 138 13.28 -15.08 -7.59
CA VAL A 138 14.18 -14.64 -6.52
C VAL A 138 13.76 -15.33 -5.24
N TRP A 139 14.72 -15.96 -4.56
CA TRP A 139 14.48 -16.68 -3.31
C TRP A 139 15.76 -16.87 -2.52
N TRP A 140 15.62 -17.13 -1.23
CA TRP A 140 16.72 -17.55 -0.38
C TRP A 140 16.26 -18.59 0.64
N VAL A 141 17.19 -19.48 0.98
CA VAL A 141 17.02 -20.50 2.00
C VAL A 141 18.19 -20.38 2.96
N VAL A 142 17.89 -20.18 4.24
CA VAL A 142 18.87 -20.20 5.33
C VAL A 142 18.49 -21.34 6.27
N VAL A 143 19.44 -22.23 6.53
CA VAL A 143 19.27 -23.36 7.45
C VAL A 143 20.31 -23.23 8.55
N ASN A 144 19.88 -23.15 9.79
CA ASN A 144 20.74 -23.12 10.98
C ASN A 144 20.32 -24.28 11.91
N GLY A 145 21.13 -25.33 11.96
CA GLY A 145 20.74 -26.56 12.66
C GLY A 145 19.46 -27.13 12.05
N THR A 146 18.37 -27.18 12.82
CA THR A 146 17.06 -27.66 12.37
C THR A 146 16.09 -26.56 11.96
N ASP A 147 16.47 -25.28 12.12
CA ASP A 147 15.63 -24.14 11.76
C ASP A 147 15.88 -23.73 10.31
N VAL A 148 14.81 -23.61 9.53
CA VAL A 148 14.84 -23.20 8.12
C VAL A 148 14.05 -21.92 7.93
N GLU A 149 14.64 -20.94 7.26
CA GLU A 149 13.97 -19.76 6.75
C GLU A 149 13.96 -19.82 5.22
N LEU A 150 12.77 -19.78 4.63
CA LEU A 150 12.54 -19.69 3.19
C LEU A 150 11.80 -18.39 2.90
N ALA A 151 12.32 -17.60 1.98
CA ALA A 151 11.63 -16.41 1.52
C ALA A 151 11.96 -16.09 0.06
N GLY A 152 11.13 -15.26 -0.56
CA GLY A 152 11.21 -14.97 -1.99
C GLY A 152 9.94 -14.33 -2.53
N GLU A 153 9.87 -14.20 -3.85
CA GLU A 153 8.72 -13.62 -4.55
C GLU A 153 8.08 -14.66 -5.48
N ALA A 154 6.77 -14.87 -5.35
CA ALA A 154 5.98 -15.75 -6.20
C ALA A 154 5.12 -14.93 -7.18
N PRO A 155 4.95 -15.39 -8.43
CA PRO A 155 4.13 -14.68 -9.43
C PRO A 155 2.64 -14.66 -9.08
N ASP A 156 2.17 -15.63 -8.31
CA ASP A 156 0.77 -15.78 -7.91
C ASP A 156 0.65 -16.62 -6.61
N GLU A 157 -0.54 -16.60 -6.02
CA GLU A 157 -0.83 -17.34 -4.77
C GLU A 157 -0.72 -18.85 -4.93
N ALA A 158 -1.11 -19.38 -6.09
CA ALA A 158 -1.04 -20.82 -6.36
C ALA A 158 0.41 -21.33 -6.34
N THR A 159 1.34 -20.55 -6.93
CA THR A 159 2.76 -20.84 -6.93
C THR A 159 3.34 -20.72 -5.52
N ARG A 160 3.02 -19.66 -4.78
CA ARG A 160 3.43 -19.49 -3.37
C ARG A 160 3.03 -20.70 -2.54
N ASP A 161 1.76 -21.11 -2.61
CA ASP A 161 1.21 -22.18 -1.79
C ASP A 161 1.79 -23.54 -2.16
N SER A 162 2.01 -23.78 -3.45
CA SER A 162 2.68 -25.00 -3.94
C SER A 162 4.12 -25.11 -3.43
N VAL A 163 4.90 -24.01 -3.50
CA VAL A 163 6.29 -23.97 -2.99
C VAL A 163 6.32 -24.18 -1.49
N MET A 164 5.48 -23.47 -0.74
CA MET A 164 5.41 -23.59 0.72
C MET A 164 5.03 -25.01 1.15
N ALA A 165 4.07 -25.65 0.49
CA ALA A 165 3.67 -27.03 0.80
C ALA A 165 4.81 -28.03 0.52
N ALA A 166 5.50 -27.91 -0.62
CA ALA A 166 6.61 -28.77 -0.97
C ALA A 166 7.82 -28.59 -0.03
N ALA A 167 8.16 -27.35 0.29
CA ALA A 167 9.23 -27.03 1.24
C ALA A 167 8.90 -27.52 2.66
N GLN A 168 7.66 -27.36 3.10
CA GLN A 168 7.19 -27.83 4.40
C GLN A 168 7.27 -29.35 4.51
N ALA A 169 6.85 -30.08 3.48
CA ALA A 169 6.95 -31.54 3.44
C ALA A 169 8.41 -32.02 3.51
N ALA A 170 9.32 -31.35 2.79
CA ALA A 170 10.75 -31.64 2.82
C ALA A 170 11.36 -31.38 4.20
N ALA A 171 11.01 -30.26 4.85
CA ALA A 171 11.48 -29.92 6.19
C ALA A 171 11.01 -30.94 7.23
N GLN A 172 9.72 -31.30 7.21
CA GLN A 172 9.13 -32.27 8.15
C GLN A 172 9.78 -33.65 8.04
N ALA A 173 10.08 -34.11 6.82
CA ALA A 173 10.74 -35.41 6.60
C ALA A 173 12.13 -35.52 7.26
N ALA A 174 12.80 -34.40 7.53
CA ALA A 174 14.09 -34.33 8.21
C ALA A 174 14.03 -33.78 9.64
N GLY A 175 12.83 -33.61 10.21
CA GLY A 175 12.66 -33.04 11.56
C GLY A 175 13.07 -31.57 11.66
N MET A 176 13.00 -30.81 10.56
CA MET A 176 13.28 -29.37 10.52
C MET A 176 12.01 -28.55 10.74
N THR A 177 12.19 -27.34 11.27
CA THR A 177 11.12 -26.35 11.43
C THR A 177 11.29 -25.26 10.37
N LEU A 178 10.32 -25.15 9.46
CA LEU A 178 10.32 -24.14 8.40
C LEU A 178 9.51 -22.90 8.80
N LYS A 179 10.09 -21.72 8.57
CA LYS A 179 9.41 -20.43 8.53
C LYS A 179 9.44 -19.91 7.09
N GLY A 180 8.27 -19.63 6.54
CA GLY A 180 8.11 -19.13 5.17
C GLY A 180 7.70 -17.66 5.13
N ALA A 181 8.36 -16.87 4.30
CA ALA A 181 7.98 -15.50 3.95
C ALA A 181 8.10 -15.29 2.43
N ILE A 182 7.21 -15.94 1.67
CA ILE A 182 7.12 -15.76 0.21
C ILE A 182 6.03 -14.73 -0.07
N GLU A 183 6.41 -13.61 -0.68
CA GLU A 183 5.51 -12.52 -1.05
C GLU A 183 4.96 -12.72 -2.47
N VAL A 184 3.77 -12.18 -2.74
CA VAL A 184 3.18 -12.12 -4.08
C VAL A 184 3.05 -10.64 -4.44
N PRO A 185 3.90 -10.09 -5.33
CA PRO A 185 3.87 -8.68 -5.66
C PRO A 185 2.58 -8.35 -6.40
N ARG A 186 1.82 -7.39 -5.87
CA ARG A 186 0.63 -6.87 -6.55
C ARG A 186 1.03 -5.78 -7.53
N PRO A 187 0.58 -5.86 -8.80
CA PRO A 187 0.86 -4.81 -9.75
C PRO A 187 0.26 -3.48 -9.27
N PRO A 188 0.91 -2.35 -9.57
CA PRO A 188 0.36 -1.05 -9.25
C PRO A 188 -0.95 -0.82 -10.01
N LEU A 189 -1.91 -0.19 -9.36
CA LEU A 189 -3.20 0.16 -9.96
C LEU A 189 -3.04 1.40 -10.84
N LEU A 190 -3.54 1.37 -12.07
CA LEU A 190 -3.53 2.54 -12.94
C LEU A 190 -4.68 3.49 -12.56
N VAL A 191 -4.36 4.78 -12.36
CA VAL A 191 -5.34 5.80 -11.98
C VAL A 191 -6.44 5.93 -13.02
N ASP A 192 -6.08 5.94 -14.30
CA ASP A 192 -7.02 6.06 -15.41
C ASP A 192 -7.98 4.87 -15.52
N ASP A 193 -7.52 3.67 -15.18
CA ASP A 193 -8.35 2.45 -15.21
C ASP A 193 -9.40 2.53 -14.11
N LEU A 194 -8.97 2.84 -12.89
CA LEU A 194 -9.90 3.03 -11.77
C LEU A 194 -10.85 4.21 -12.03
N ALA A 195 -10.38 5.31 -12.63
CA ALA A 195 -11.21 6.45 -12.97
C ALA A 195 -12.33 6.07 -13.95
N ARG A 196 -12.05 5.23 -14.96
CA ARG A 196 -13.09 4.75 -15.90
C ARG A 196 -14.15 3.92 -15.19
N GLU A 197 -13.75 3.03 -14.30
CA GLU A 197 -14.68 2.19 -13.52
C GLU A 197 -15.58 3.02 -12.61
N VAL A 198 -15.00 4.00 -11.91
CA VAL A 198 -15.73 4.86 -10.98
C VAL A 198 -16.70 5.79 -11.70
N ASN A 199 -16.34 6.30 -12.89
CA ASN A 199 -17.17 7.26 -13.61
C ASN A 199 -18.46 6.67 -14.21
N VAL A 200 -18.63 5.34 -14.19
CA VAL A 200 -19.92 4.70 -14.48
C VAL A 200 -21.00 5.10 -13.45
N PHE A 201 -20.58 5.46 -12.24
CA PHE A 201 -21.46 5.90 -11.15
C PHE A 201 -21.61 7.41 -11.04
N ALA A 202 -20.97 8.18 -11.94
CA ALA A 202 -20.99 9.64 -11.90
C ALA A 202 -22.39 10.19 -12.23
N THR A 203 -23.04 10.82 -11.26
CA THR A 203 -24.39 11.40 -11.41
C THR A 203 -24.42 12.92 -11.32
N CYS A 204 -23.34 13.53 -10.81
CA CYS A 204 -23.25 14.98 -10.58
C CYS A 204 -21.94 15.57 -11.13
N GLY A 205 -21.57 15.15 -12.33
CA GLY A 205 -20.27 15.46 -12.93
C GLY A 205 -19.25 14.34 -12.68
N PRO A 206 -18.08 14.41 -13.35
CA PRO A 206 -17.08 13.34 -13.28
C PRO A 206 -16.50 13.21 -11.88
N LEU A 207 -16.24 11.97 -11.48
CA LEU A 207 -15.48 11.66 -10.27
C LEU A 207 -13.99 11.59 -10.61
N THR A 208 -13.17 12.14 -9.72
CA THR A 208 -11.71 12.16 -9.85
C THR A 208 -11.10 11.11 -8.93
N VAL A 209 -10.10 10.40 -9.45
CA VAL A 209 -9.31 9.42 -8.71
C VAL A 209 -7.91 9.98 -8.51
N SER A 210 -7.38 9.86 -7.30
CA SER A 210 -6.02 10.28 -6.96
C SER A 210 -5.35 9.31 -5.99
N GLY A 211 -4.02 9.27 -6.02
CA GLY A 211 -3.19 8.39 -5.21
C GLY A 211 -1.82 8.17 -5.85
N GLY A 212 -0.86 7.66 -5.07
CA GLY A 212 0.48 7.35 -5.54
C GLY A 212 1.18 8.54 -6.21
N ASP A 213 1.69 8.32 -7.42
CA ASP A 213 2.36 9.34 -8.24
C ASP A 213 1.43 10.09 -9.22
N GLY A 214 0.12 9.88 -9.09
CA GLY A 214 -0.91 10.45 -9.97
C GLY A 214 -1.13 9.67 -11.28
N ARG A 215 -0.33 8.64 -11.56
CA ARG A 215 -0.54 7.72 -12.70
C ARG A 215 -0.74 6.29 -12.25
N THR A 216 0.01 5.90 -11.23
CA THR A 216 0.03 4.56 -10.65
C THR A 216 -0.10 4.64 -9.14
N ILE A 217 -0.80 3.66 -8.56
CA ILE A 217 -1.02 3.53 -7.13
C ILE A 217 -0.37 2.22 -6.67
N PRO A 218 0.80 2.28 -5.99
CA PRO A 218 1.48 1.09 -5.51
C PRO A 218 0.63 0.36 -4.45
N ASP A 219 1.01 -0.87 -4.11
CA ASP A 219 0.34 -1.59 -3.04
C ASP A 219 0.51 -0.86 -1.70
N GLY A 220 -0.50 -0.92 -0.83
CA GLY A 220 -0.53 -0.22 0.46
C GLY A 220 -0.72 1.31 0.40
N ALA A 221 -0.63 1.94 -0.77
CA ALA A 221 -0.93 3.37 -0.90
C ALA A 221 -2.43 3.66 -0.82
N ALA A 222 -2.79 4.87 -0.38
CA ALA A 222 -4.18 5.29 -0.33
C ALA A 222 -4.73 5.69 -1.70
N VAL A 223 -5.99 5.34 -1.94
CA VAL A 223 -6.81 5.73 -3.09
C VAL A 223 -7.84 6.73 -2.61
N THR A 224 -7.89 7.92 -3.21
CA THR A 224 -8.93 8.92 -2.94
C THR A 224 -9.81 9.10 -4.17
N ILE A 225 -11.12 8.90 -3.99
CA ILE A 225 -12.13 9.21 -4.99
C ILE A 225 -12.87 10.46 -4.50
N SER A 226 -12.84 11.51 -5.30
CA SER A 226 -13.46 12.79 -4.99
C SER A 226 -14.41 13.25 -6.09
N GLY A 227 -15.38 14.08 -5.73
CA GLY A 227 -16.35 14.64 -6.66
C GLY A 227 -17.71 14.83 -6.02
N ARG A 228 -18.75 14.90 -6.85
CA ARG A 228 -20.12 15.14 -6.40
C ARG A 228 -21.01 13.96 -6.77
N ILE A 229 -21.97 13.67 -5.92
CA ILE A 229 -22.98 12.63 -6.08
C ILE A 229 -24.37 13.22 -5.92
N ALA A 230 -25.35 12.62 -6.59
CA ALA A 230 -26.74 13.08 -6.56
C ALA A 230 -27.58 12.36 -5.51
N ARG A 231 -27.09 11.22 -4.97
CA ARG A 231 -27.82 10.36 -4.04
C ARG A 231 -26.90 9.81 -2.96
N GLU A 232 -27.41 9.71 -1.73
CA GLU A 232 -26.64 9.21 -0.59
C GLU A 232 -26.13 7.76 -0.77
N ASN A 233 -26.94 6.91 -1.41
CA ASN A 233 -26.58 5.50 -1.63
C ASN A 233 -25.45 5.29 -2.65
N GLU A 234 -25.10 6.31 -3.44
CA GLU A 234 -24.02 6.21 -4.43
C GLU A 234 -22.66 5.99 -3.76
N LYS A 235 -22.46 6.51 -2.54
CA LYS A 235 -21.22 6.30 -1.78
C LYS A 235 -20.95 4.82 -1.51
N SER A 236 -21.96 4.06 -1.07
CA SER A 236 -21.81 2.62 -0.83
C SER A 236 -21.67 1.84 -2.13
N LEU A 237 -22.41 2.21 -3.18
CA LEU A 237 -22.31 1.54 -4.48
C LEU A 237 -20.92 1.71 -5.11
N ILE A 238 -20.35 2.92 -5.05
CA ILE A 238 -18.98 3.18 -5.50
C ILE A 238 -17.98 2.35 -4.70
N ALA A 239 -18.08 2.34 -3.37
CA ALA A 239 -17.18 1.58 -2.50
C ALA A 239 -17.20 0.08 -2.82
N GLU A 240 -18.38 -0.51 -2.98
CA GLU A 240 -18.56 -1.92 -3.29
C GLU A 240 -17.99 -2.29 -4.67
N ALA A 241 -18.22 -1.44 -5.68
CA ALA A 241 -17.75 -1.65 -7.04
C ALA A 241 -16.22 -1.61 -7.15
N VAL A 242 -15.55 -0.69 -6.45
CA VAL A 242 -14.09 -0.54 -6.55
C VAL A 242 -13.29 -1.46 -5.64
N ARG A 243 -13.91 -2.02 -4.59
CA ARG A 243 -13.22 -2.87 -3.61
C ARG A 243 -12.38 -3.99 -4.23
N PRO A 244 -12.85 -4.75 -5.25
CA PRO A 244 -12.04 -5.80 -5.88
C PRO A 244 -10.81 -5.25 -6.62
N LEU A 245 -10.87 -4.01 -7.12
CA LEU A 245 -9.78 -3.37 -7.88
C LEU A 245 -8.74 -2.75 -6.94
N VAL A 246 -9.22 -2.13 -5.85
CA VAL A 246 -8.40 -1.43 -4.87
C VAL A 246 -7.62 -2.43 -4.01
N GLY A 247 -8.21 -3.60 -3.69
CA GLY A 247 -7.59 -4.62 -2.85
C GLY A 247 -7.42 -4.13 -1.41
N GLU A 248 -6.22 -4.30 -0.85
CA GLU A 248 -5.88 -3.88 0.53
C GLU A 248 -5.52 -2.40 0.64
N ARG A 249 -5.53 -1.65 -0.47
CA ARG A 249 -5.25 -0.21 -0.47
C ARG A 249 -6.31 0.56 0.32
N ALA A 250 -5.89 1.56 1.08
CA ALA A 250 -6.84 2.36 1.88
C ALA A 250 -7.73 3.20 0.95
N LEU A 251 -9.05 2.99 0.98
CA LEU A 251 -10.00 3.76 0.17
C LEU A 251 -10.57 4.95 0.95
N ARG A 252 -10.47 6.14 0.38
CA ARG A 252 -11.11 7.37 0.87
C ARG A 252 -12.10 7.90 -0.15
N LEU A 253 -13.31 8.20 0.30
CA LEU A 253 -14.37 8.80 -0.52
C LEU A 253 -14.65 10.22 -0.02
N GLU A 254 -14.26 11.21 -0.83
CA GLU A 254 -14.48 12.65 -0.60
C GLU A 254 -15.58 13.13 -1.54
N LEU A 255 -16.80 12.70 -1.25
CA LEU A 255 -17.97 12.92 -2.09
C LEU A 255 -18.89 13.97 -1.47
N GLU A 256 -19.23 14.99 -2.24
CA GLU A 256 -20.22 16.01 -1.90
C GLU A 256 -21.60 15.61 -2.42
N LEU A 257 -22.62 15.61 -1.55
CA LEU A 257 -23.99 15.32 -1.94
C LEU A 257 -24.68 16.59 -2.41
N LEU A 258 -25.18 16.57 -3.64
CA LEU A 258 -26.06 17.59 -4.19
C LEU A 258 -27.37 16.94 -4.64
N SER A 259 -28.44 17.72 -4.78
CA SER A 259 -29.68 17.17 -5.32
C SER A 259 -29.60 17.00 -6.85
N LEU A 260 -30.33 16.03 -7.39
CA LEU A 260 -30.36 15.78 -8.83
C LEU A 260 -30.74 17.01 -9.67
N PRO A 261 -31.71 17.87 -9.28
CA PRO A 261 -31.99 19.11 -10.01
C PRO A 261 -30.77 20.05 -10.12
N VAL A 262 -30.02 20.22 -9.03
CA VAL A 262 -28.81 21.06 -9.02
C VAL A 262 -27.71 20.45 -9.88
N CYS A 263 -27.51 19.13 -9.80
CA CYS A 263 -26.55 18.40 -10.64
C CYS A 263 -26.83 18.58 -12.15
N ARG A 264 -28.10 18.49 -12.56
CA ARG A 264 -28.49 18.67 -13.96
C ARG A 264 -28.21 20.08 -14.46
N LEU A 265 -28.43 21.09 -13.63
CA LEU A 265 -28.13 22.47 -13.96
C LEU A 265 -26.62 22.70 -14.06
N LEU A 266 -25.84 22.20 -13.09
CA LEU A 266 -24.37 22.29 -13.10
C LEU A 266 -23.77 21.68 -14.37
N GLY A 267 -24.35 20.60 -14.90
CA GLY A 267 -23.91 19.98 -16.15
C GLY A 267 -24.04 20.87 -17.39
N LEU A 268 -24.77 21.99 -17.32
CA LEU A 268 -24.90 22.98 -18.39
C LEU A 268 -24.01 24.22 -18.17
N LEU A 269 -23.41 24.37 -17.00
CA LEU A 269 -22.58 25.50 -16.64
C LEU A 269 -21.11 25.22 -16.94
N PRO A 270 -20.28 26.26 -17.13
CA PRO A 270 -18.84 26.07 -17.20
C PRO A 270 -18.31 25.46 -15.90
N ALA A 271 -17.26 24.63 -16.02
CA ALA A 271 -16.63 23.93 -14.90
C ALA A 271 -16.17 24.88 -13.77
N SER A 272 -15.86 26.12 -14.11
CA SER A 272 -15.58 27.19 -13.14
C SER A 272 -16.38 28.44 -13.50
N PRO A 273 -16.88 29.19 -12.50
CA PRO A 273 -17.60 30.43 -12.75
C PRO A 273 -16.66 31.51 -13.26
N ASP A 274 -17.21 32.46 -14.03
CA ASP A 274 -16.49 33.68 -14.42
C ASP A 274 -16.18 34.51 -13.16
N PRO A 275 -14.89 34.75 -12.84
CA PRO A 275 -14.52 35.49 -11.63
C PRO A 275 -14.98 36.96 -11.65
N ALA A 276 -15.31 37.51 -12.83
CA ALA A 276 -15.89 38.85 -12.94
C ALA A 276 -17.36 38.91 -12.49
N LEU A 277 -18.03 37.77 -12.29
CA LEU A 277 -19.41 37.69 -11.81
C LEU A 277 -19.44 37.03 -10.43
N SER A 278 -19.24 37.85 -9.40
CA SER A 278 -19.13 37.37 -8.02
C SER A 278 -20.40 37.65 -7.21
N PHE A 279 -20.77 36.75 -6.31
CA PHE A 279 -21.94 36.92 -5.45
C PHE A 279 -21.53 37.33 -4.05
N ARG A 280 -22.23 38.28 -3.46
CA ARG A 280 -22.12 38.66 -2.05
C ARG A 280 -23.41 38.28 -1.34
N PHE A 281 -23.25 37.57 -0.23
CA PHE A 281 -24.35 37.18 0.63
C PHE A 281 -24.41 38.09 1.85
N LEU A 282 -25.60 38.54 2.17
CA LEU A 282 -25.92 39.44 3.27
C LEU A 282 -27.03 38.81 4.11
N ASP A 283 -26.99 39.06 5.40
CA ASP A 283 -28.09 38.76 6.32
C ASP A 283 -29.18 39.82 6.14
N GLY A 284 -30.39 39.41 5.80
CA GLY A 284 -31.50 40.33 5.50
C GLY A 284 -32.00 41.12 6.70
N ASP A 285 -31.83 40.61 7.92
CA ASP A 285 -32.27 41.31 9.14
C ASP A 285 -31.18 42.31 9.62
N ARG A 286 -29.90 41.95 9.46
CA ARG A 286 -28.76 42.76 9.95
C ARG A 286 -28.11 43.63 8.88
N GLY A 287 -28.31 43.33 7.60
CA GLY A 287 -27.62 43.96 6.46
C GLY A 287 -26.12 43.68 6.39
N SER A 288 -25.57 42.83 7.28
CA SER A 288 -24.14 42.53 7.36
C SER A 288 -23.75 41.39 6.41
N PRO A 289 -22.52 41.37 5.85
CA PRO A 289 -22.00 40.24 5.08
C PRO A 289 -22.03 38.92 5.85
N VAL A 290 -22.42 37.85 5.15
CA VAL A 290 -22.31 36.47 5.63
C VAL A 290 -21.02 35.87 5.10
N ALA A 291 -20.23 35.26 5.98
CA ALA A 291 -19.04 34.52 5.59
C ALA A 291 -19.45 33.13 5.07
N GLY A 292 -19.01 32.77 3.87
CA GLY A 292 -19.33 31.47 3.25
C GLY A 292 -20.68 31.44 2.53
N ASP A 293 -21.23 30.23 2.41
CA ASP A 293 -22.40 29.91 1.57
C ASP A 293 -23.61 29.42 2.37
N VAL A 294 -23.49 29.34 3.70
CA VAL A 294 -24.48 28.69 4.58
C VAL A 294 -25.41 29.71 5.22
N PHE A 295 -26.71 29.47 5.13
CA PHE A 295 -27.76 30.17 5.85
C PHE A 295 -28.58 29.19 6.70
N HIS A 296 -28.85 29.57 7.94
CA HIS A 296 -29.58 28.77 8.91
C HIS A 296 -31.08 29.05 8.90
N ALA A 297 -31.86 28.14 9.49
CA ALA A 297 -33.30 28.29 9.65
C ALA A 297 -33.65 29.66 10.25
N GLY A 298 -34.67 30.29 9.67
CA GLY A 298 -35.10 31.62 10.06
C GLY A 298 -34.26 32.76 9.48
N GLN A 299 -33.08 32.54 8.89
CA GLN A 299 -32.32 33.62 8.26
C GLN A 299 -32.93 33.99 6.89
N ASN A 300 -32.77 35.26 6.48
CA ASN A 300 -33.22 35.74 5.18
C ASN A 300 -31.99 36.05 4.29
N PRO A 301 -31.72 35.26 3.25
CA PRO A 301 -30.58 35.49 2.37
C PRO A 301 -30.82 36.67 1.42
N VAL A 302 -30.00 37.70 1.56
CA VAL A 302 -29.94 38.83 0.62
C VAL A 302 -28.73 38.66 -0.28
N ILE A 303 -28.97 38.62 -1.58
CA ILE A 303 -27.99 38.29 -2.60
C ILE A 303 -27.70 39.53 -3.44
N ASP A 304 -26.43 39.91 -3.50
CA ASP A 304 -25.89 40.88 -4.45
C ASP A 304 -25.03 40.17 -5.49
N LEU A 305 -25.19 40.55 -6.75
CA LEU A 305 -24.20 40.30 -7.79
C LEU A 305 -23.26 41.51 -7.89
N VAL A 306 -21.96 41.27 -7.87
CA VAL A 306 -20.92 42.27 -8.11
C VAL A 306 -20.26 41.97 -9.45
N VAL A 307 -20.28 42.98 -10.32
CA VAL A 307 -19.77 42.94 -11.69
C VAL A 307 -18.83 44.13 -11.90
N PRO A 308 -17.77 44.06 -12.71
CA PRO A 308 -17.00 45.25 -13.08
C PRO A 308 -17.88 46.32 -13.72
N ALA A 309 -17.65 47.58 -13.38
CA ALA A 309 -18.52 48.71 -13.72
C ALA A 309 -18.58 49.01 -15.24
N ASP A 310 -17.52 48.66 -15.96
CA ASP A 310 -17.37 48.83 -17.41
C ASP A 310 -18.11 47.77 -18.24
N ARG A 311 -18.62 46.71 -17.60
CA ARG A 311 -19.36 45.65 -18.28
C ARG A 311 -20.72 46.16 -18.75
N SER A 312 -21.11 45.69 -19.92
CA SER A 312 -22.42 45.95 -20.53
C SER A 312 -23.07 44.65 -20.97
N GLY A 313 -24.40 44.68 -21.16
CA GLY A 313 -25.16 43.55 -21.67
C GLY A 313 -26.48 43.37 -20.94
N TYR A 314 -27.03 42.17 -21.07
CA TYR A 314 -28.28 41.74 -20.47
C TYR A 314 -27.97 40.72 -19.38
N LEU A 315 -28.37 41.04 -18.15
CA LEU A 315 -28.25 40.16 -17.01
C LEU A 315 -29.46 39.22 -16.95
N HIS A 316 -29.21 37.93 -16.77
CA HIS A 316 -30.22 36.97 -16.38
C HIS A 316 -29.72 36.21 -15.15
N ALA A 317 -30.34 36.42 -14.00
CA ALA A 317 -29.99 35.75 -12.76
C ALA A 317 -31.17 34.94 -12.22
N PHE A 318 -30.86 33.77 -11.67
CA PHE A 318 -31.85 32.85 -11.12
C PHE A 318 -31.25 32.06 -9.95
N TYR A 319 -32.13 31.56 -9.09
CA TYR A 319 -31.81 30.62 -8.02
C TYR A 319 -32.53 29.31 -8.30
N ALA A 320 -31.79 28.21 -8.39
CA ALA A 320 -32.36 26.87 -8.45
C ALA A 320 -32.26 26.24 -7.06
N ASP A 321 -33.38 25.83 -6.49
CA ASP A 321 -33.37 25.14 -5.21
C ASP A 321 -33.09 23.64 -5.38
N PHE A 322 -32.90 22.97 -4.25
CA PHE A 322 -32.63 21.54 -4.23
C PHE A 322 -33.90 20.68 -4.49
N GLU A 323 -35.10 21.27 -4.40
CA GLU A 323 -36.39 20.62 -4.65
C GLU A 323 -36.78 20.62 -6.13
N GLY A 324 -36.05 21.35 -6.98
CA GLY A 324 -36.26 21.37 -8.42
C GLY A 324 -37.14 22.52 -8.91
N LYS A 325 -37.16 23.64 -8.20
CA LYS A 325 -37.69 24.92 -8.68
C LYS A 325 -36.58 25.86 -9.10
N VAL A 326 -36.87 26.67 -10.11
CA VAL A 326 -36.05 27.80 -10.54
C VAL A 326 -36.83 29.07 -10.26
N PHE A 327 -36.23 29.97 -9.48
CA PHE A 327 -36.72 31.31 -9.20
C PHE A 327 -35.91 32.31 -10.02
N HIS A 328 -36.57 32.97 -10.96
CA HIS A 328 -35.97 34.03 -11.76
C HIS A 328 -35.83 35.29 -10.89
N LEU A 329 -34.59 35.72 -10.66
CA LEU A 329 -34.26 36.90 -9.84
C LEU A 329 -34.31 38.18 -10.68
N VAL A 330 -33.85 38.10 -11.93
CA VAL A 330 -34.00 39.13 -12.97
C VAL A 330 -33.64 38.55 -14.35
N PRO A 331 -34.32 38.92 -15.45
CA PRO A 331 -35.67 39.44 -15.46
C PRO A 331 -36.72 38.33 -15.23
N HIS A 332 -37.91 38.75 -14.83
CA HIS A 332 -39.14 37.96 -14.88
C HIS A 332 -40.34 38.88 -15.13
N ASN A 333 -41.53 38.30 -15.27
CA ASN A 333 -42.79 39.03 -15.56
C ASN A 333 -43.04 40.30 -14.72
N ALA A 334 -42.69 40.30 -13.44
CA ALA A 334 -42.84 41.44 -12.52
C ALA A 334 -41.57 42.29 -12.35
N ARG A 335 -40.41 41.86 -12.87
CA ARG A 335 -39.15 42.63 -12.81
C ARG A 335 -38.44 42.54 -14.15
N GLN A 336 -38.76 43.44 -15.07
CA GLN A 336 -38.45 43.29 -16.49
C GLN A 336 -37.11 43.92 -16.91
N LEU A 337 -36.69 44.99 -16.22
CA LEU A 337 -35.43 45.67 -16.54
C LEU A 337 -34.24 44.77 -16.21
N ASN A 338 -33.45 44.44 -17.23
CA ASN A 338 -32.26 43.61 -17.07
C ASN A 338 -31.04 44.07 -17.89
N VAL A 339 -31.13 45.22 -18.55
CA VAL A 339 -29.97 45.85 -19.18
C VAL A 339 -29.04 46.33 -18.08
N LEU A 340 -27.80 45.82 -18.04
CA LEU A 340 -26.88 46.01 -16.92
C LEU A 340 -26.62 47.49 -16.63
N SER A 341 -26.54 48.34 -17.66
CA SER A 341 -26.34 49.79 -17.49
C SER A 341 -27.49 50.51 -16.79
N GLN A 342 -28.70 49.93 -16.81
CA GLN A 342 -29.93 50.50 -16.25
C GLN A 342 -30.28 49.95 -14.86
N ILE A 343 -29.55 48.95 -14.37
CA ILE A 343 -29.82 48.29 -13.09
C ILE A 343 -28.60 48.33 -12.16
N GLY A 344 -28.86 48.27 -10.86
CA GLY A 344 -27.82 48.28 -9.83
C GLY A 344 -27.22 49.67 -9.59
N THR A 345 -26.18 49.69 -8.75
CA THR A 345 -25.48 50.90 -8.31
C THR A 345 -24.00 50.75 -8.61
N VAL A 346 -23.36 51.80 -9.14
CA VAL A 346 -21.92 51.80 -9.42
C VAL A 346 -21.19 52.39 -8.21
N GLU A 347 -20.27 51.62 -7.65
CA GLU A 347 -19.44 51.96 -6.50
C GLU A 347 -17.97 51.70 -6.90
N GLY A 348 -17.26 52.77 -7.27
CA GLY A 348 -15.88 52.67 -7.78
C GLY A 348 -15.79 51.95 -9.13
N ASP A 349 -15.00 50.88 -9.18
CA ASP A 349 -14.79 50.02 -10.35
C ASP A 349 -15.79 48.87 -10.44
N THR A 350 -16.77 48.80 -9.53
CA THR A 350 -17.77 47.74 -9.51
C THR A 350 -19.20 48.28 -9.63
N ARG A 351 -20.07 47.45 -10.20
CA ARG A 351 -21.52 47.59 -10.20
C ARG A 351 -22.11 46.50 -9.33
N ARG A 352 -22.94 46.91 -8.37
CA ARG A 352 -23.67 46.03 -7.46
C ARG A 352 -25.13 45.96 -7.86
N VAL A 353 -25.60 44.75 -8.15
CA VAL A 353 -26.99 44.46 -8.55
C VAL A 353 -27.64 43.60 -7.47
N ARG A 354 -28.66 44.16 -6.80
CA ARG A 354 -29.49 43.46 -5.79
C ARG A 354 -30.37 42.41 -6.47
N LEU A 355 -30.23 41.14 -6.09
CA LEU A 355 -30.97 40.01 -6.65
C LEU A 355 -32.11 39.53 -5.74
N THR A 356 -31.92 39.58 -4.42
CA THR A 356 -32.95 39.29 -3.42
C THR A 356 -32.96 40.35 -2.31
N TRP A 357 -34.04 40.46 -1.54
CA TRP A 357 -34.27 41.56 -0.60
C TRP A 357 -34.59 41.07 0.82
N PRO A 358 -34.45 41.98 1.82
CA PRO A 358 -35.05 41.80 3.12
C PRO A 358 -36.52 41.42 3.01
N GLU A 359 -37.01 40.52 3.86
CA GLU A 359 -38.42 40.10 3.87
C GLU A 359 -39.37 41.30 4.08
N SER A 360 -38.95 42.28 4.86
CA SER A 360 -39.67 43.54 5.09
C SER A 360 -39.82 44.41 3.84
N GLU A 361 -38.98 44.21 2.83
CA GLU A 361 -38.99 44.93 1.55
C GLU A 361 -39.55 44.06 0.41
N ALA A 362 -39.90 42.79 0.67
CA ALA A 362 -40.31 41.87 -0.36
C ALA A 362 -41.61 42.31 -1.06
N SER A 363 -41.65 42.15 -2.37
CA SER A 363 -42.80 42.49 -3.21
C SER A 363 -42.93 41.53 -4.40
N LEU A 364 -43.83 41.82 -5.34
CA LEU A 364 -43.94 41.05 -6.58
C LEU A 364 -42.67 41.17 -7.44
N GLU A 365 -41.99 42.31 -7.40
CA GLU A 365 -40.75 42.56 -8.15
C GLU A 365 -39.49 42.21 -7.34
N GLN A 366 -39.60 42.22 -6.01
CA GLN A 366 -38.47 42.06 -5.09
C GLN A 366 -38.62 40.76 -4.31
N LEU A 367 -37.88 39.71 -4.72
CA LEU A 367 -37.90 38.44 -4.01
C LEU A 367 -37.16 38.55 -2.68
N GLY A 368 -37.88 38.43 -1.57
CA GLY A 368 -37.33 38.09 -0.26
C GLY A 368 -37.83 36.71 0.15
N PHE A 369 -37.00 35.95 0.86
CA PHE A 369 -37.37 34.63 1.38
C PHE A 369 -36.62 34.33 2.68
N ARG A 370 -37.27 33.57 3.55
CA ARG A 370 -36.68 33.08 4.80
C ARG A 370 -36.34 31.60 4.65
N VAL A 371 -35.20 31.19 5.16
CA VAL A 371 -34.78 29.79 5.19
C VAL A 371 -35.71 29.02 6.12
N ALA A 372 -36.31 27.97 5.60
CA ALA A 372 -37.19 27.06 6.32
C ALA A 372 -36.94 25.64 5.79
N GLU A 373 -37.45 24.63 6.50
CA GLU A 373 -37.42 23.25 6.04
C GLU A 373 -38.19 23.09 4.72
N PRO A 374 -37.74 22.19 3.81
CA PRO A 374 -36.54 21.34 3.92
C PRO A 374 -35.21 22.11 3.74
N PHE A 375 -34.10 21.51 4.17
CA PHE A 375 -32.76 22.10 4.02
C PHE A 375 -31.96 21.40 2.91
N GLY A 376 -31.09 22.14 2.24
CA GLY A 376 -30.24 21.59 1.19
C GLY A 376 -29.42 22.63 0.46
N THR A 377 -28.68 22.18 -0.54
CA THR A 377 -27.80 23.04 -1.35
C THR A 377 -28.50 23.44 -2.64
N GLY A 378 -28.83 24.73 -2.78
CA GLY A 378 -29.27 25.33 -4.03
C GLY A 378 -28.13 26.01 -4.79
N LEU A 379 -28.43 26.54 -5.97
CA LEU A 379 -27.47 27.18 -6.87
C LEU A 379 -27.98 28.54 -7.35
N VAL A 380 -27.21 29.59 -7.10
CA VAL A 380 -27.45 30.92 -7.67
C VAL A 380 -26.60 31.06 -8.92
N VAL A 381 -27.20 31.49 -10.02
CA VAL A 381 -26.53 31.64 -11.32
C VAL A 381 -26.82 33.03 -11.89
N ALA A 382 -25.81 33.64 -12.49
CA ALA A 382 -25.89 34.89 -13.23
C ALA A 382 -25.26 34.70 -14.61
N VAL A 383 -26.02 35.03 -15.64
CA VAL A 383 -25.62 34.99 -17.04
C VAL A 383 -25.62 36.43 -17.54
N LEU A 384 -24.44 36.96 -17.87
CA LEU A 384 -24.29 38.25 -18.54
C LEU A 384 -24.05 37.99 -20.03
N SER A 385 -24.99 38.42 -20.86
CA SER A 385 -25.03 38.10 -22.29
C SER A 385 -25.12 39.37 -23.14
N GLU A 386 -24.70 39.29 -24.41
CA GLU A 386 -24.70 40.44 -25.33
C GLU A 386 -26.11 40.81 -25.83
N ARG A 387 -27.05 39.88 -25.74
CA ARG A 387 -28.46 39.99 -26.16
C ARG A 387 -29.37 39.37 -25.11
N PRO A 388 -30.68 39.68 -25.07
CA PRO A 388 -31.60 39.02 -24.16
C PRO A 388 -31.49 37.49 -24.25
N LEU A 389 -31.32 36.84 -23.10
CA LEU A 389 -31.08 35.39 -23.03
C LEU A 389 -32.27 34.58 -23.57
N PHE A 390 -33.48 34.98 -23.20
CA PHE A 390 -34.72 34.38 -23.67
C PHE A 390 -35.52 35.37 -24.55
N PRO A 391 -36.27 34.89 -25.54
CA PRO A 391 -37.10 35.75 -26.40
C PRO A 391 -38.32 36.32 -25.67
N LEU A 392 -38.81 35.63 -24.64
CA LEU A 392 -39.93 36.04 -23.81
C LEU A 392 -39.51 36.04 -22.34
N LEU A 393 -40.15 36.90 -21.54
CA LEU A 393 -39.98 36.91 -20.10
C LEU A 393 -40.46 35.59 -19.51
N ARG A 394 -39.64 35.04 -18.60
CA ARG A 394 -39.97 33.84 -17.84
C ARG A 394 -40.91 34.20 -16.68
N PRO A 395 -41.73 33.25 -16.19
CA PRO A 395 -42.45 33.44 -14.93
C PRO A 395 -41.44 33.63 -13.79
N ARG A 396 -41.89 34.22 -12.67
CA ARG A 396 -41.03 34.37 -11.48
C ARG A 396 -40.49 33.03 -10.96
N ALA A 397 -41.27 31.96 -11.08
CA ALA A 397 -40.86 30.62 -10.71
C ALA A 397 -41.36 29.60 -11.72
N GLU A 398 -40.57 28.54 -11.95
CA GLU A 398 -40.91 27.39 -12.78
C GLU A 398 -40.18 26.13 -12.30
N SER A 399 -40.46 24.97 -12.91
CA SER A 399 -39.70 23.76 -12.61
C SER A 399 -38.34 23.77 -13.31
N VAL A 400 -37.36 23.08 -12.71
CA VAL A 400 -36.06 22.85 -13.34
C VAL A 400 -36.21 22.17 -14.69
N ASP A 401 -37.15 21.25 -14.87
CA ASP A 401 -37.38 20.59 -16.17
C ASP A 401 -37.76 21.59 -17.28
N ALA A 402 -38.75 22.44 -17.04
CA ALA A 402 -39.18 23.45 -18.01
C ALA A 402 -38.07 24.48 -18.31
N PHE A 403 -37.24 24.78 -17.30
CA PHE A 403 -36.08 25.64 -17.48
C PHE A 403 -35.02 24.98 -18.37
N LEU A 404 -34.67 23.72 -18.10
CA LEU A 404 -33.63 22.96 -18.80
C LEU A 404 -33.98 22.65 -20.27
N GLU A 405 -35.26 22.61 -20.65
CA GLU A 405 -35.65 22.48 -22.06
C GLU A 405 -35.22 23.68 -22.90
N ALA A 406 -35.22 24.88 -22.31
CA ALA A 406 -34.97 26.13 -23.03
C ALA A 406 -33.55 26.68 -22.83
N PHE A 407 -32.96 26.47 -21.64
CA PHE A 407 -31.70 27.08 -21.24
C PHE A 407 -30.51 26.74 -22.16
N PRO A 408 -30.29 25.49 -22.62
CA PRO A 408 -29.20 25.17 -23.56
C PRO A 408 -29.31 25.90 -24.89
N ALA A 409 -30.53 26.10 -25.40
CA ALA A 409 -30.75 26.86 -26.63
C ALA A 409 -30.49 28.36 -26.41
N ALA A 410 -30.89 28.88 -25.26
CA ALA A 410 -30.66 30.27 -24.87
C ALA A 410 -29.17 30.62 -24.75
N LEU A 411 -28.36 29.71 -24.18
CA LEU A 411 -26.91 29.91 -24.03
C LEU A 411 -26.14 29.88 -25.37
N ARG A 412 -26.62 29.12 -26.36
CA ARG A 412 -25.93 28.97 -27.65
C ARG A 412 -25.85 30.31 -28.39
N GLY A 413 -24.62 30.76 -28.65
CA GLY A 413 -24.34 32.00 -29.37
C GLY A 413 -24.79 33.26 -28.62
N ALA A 414 -24.86 33.22 -27.28
CA ALA A 414 -25.19 34.38 -26.45
C ALA A 414 -23.96 35.23 -26.07
N GLY A 415 -22.73 34.72 -26.30
CA GLY A 415 -21.49 35.39 -25.89
C GLY A 415 -21.49 35.66 -24.38
N ALA A 416 -21.79 34.62 -23.58
CA ALA A 416 -22.17 34.82 -22.18
C ALA A 416 -21.02 34.58 -21.20
N ALA A 417 -20.82 35.53 -20.27
CA ALA A 417 -20.11 35.32 -19.03
C ALA A 417 -21.07 34.71 -18.00
N ILE A 418 -20.65 33.66 -17.30
CA ILE A 418 -21.52 32.90 -16.39
C ILE A 418 -20.85 32.80 -15.03
N GLY A 419 -21.44 33.44 -14.02
CA GLY A 419 -21.09 33.28 -12.62
C GLY A 419 -22.08 32.36 -11.94
N TRP A 420 -21.62 31.52 -11.02
CA TRP A 420 -22.49 30.71 -10.17
C TRP A 420 -21.88 30.50 -8.79
N ARG A 421 -22.72 30.30 -7.78
CA ARG A 421 -22.33 30.05 -6.39
C ARG A 421 -23.39 29.21 -5.70
N PHE A 422 -22.96 28.30 -4.82
CA PHE A 422 -23.89 27.54 -4.00
C PHE A 422 -24.51 28.43 -2.92
N LEU A 423 -25.75 28.10 -2.56
CA LEU A 423 -26.41 28.62 -1.36
C LEU A 423 -26.89 27.40 -0.59
N VAL A 424 -26.30 27.18 0.58
CA VAL A 424 -26.57 26.05 1.45
C VAL A 424 -27.54 26.50 2.52
N THR A 425 -28.66 25.81 2.67
CA THR A 425 -29.56 25.99 3.82
C THR A 425 -29.32 24.89 4.85
N ALA A 426 -29.41 25.24 6.12
CA ALA A 426 -29.16 24.33 7.24
C ALA A 426 -30.15 24.59 8.40
N PRO A 427 -30.34 23.60 9.30
CA PRO A 427 -31.10 23.78 10.54
C PRO A 427 -30.62 24.96 11.41
#